data_AF-A0A0K2USI8-F1
#
_entry.id   AF-A0A0K2USI8-F1
#
_cell.length_a   1.000
_cell.length_b   1.000
_cell.length_c   1.000
_cell.angle_alpha   90.00
_cell.angle_beta   90.00
_cell.angle_gamma   90.00
#
_symmetry.space_group_name_H-M   'P 1'
#
loop_
_entity.id
_entity.type
_entity.pdbx_description
1 polymer ?
#
loop_
_entity_poly.entity_id
_entity_poly.type
_entity_poly.pdbx_seq_one_letter_code
_entity_poly.pdbx_strand_id
1 'polypeptide(L)'
;RKGIKTYFIIMDVNKNLFKNASTCEEKIGKLTGSALPAWIRGNVLYNGPCGVYDYDNMTVNHWFDGLSVMSLFKIKNDGNEISFTKKLLESDAYADNIEHGRSVRAEFGTPGLSDGTKQPHNTRKGSIKPPSSTFLLHRSPSTDNFTPKDATDNCACNFYQYGNLTMASTETAFDRIIDPDTLETGDLVDMSNLVNIKTGRPLRDHNGDLYNVAASFVAGLKYHFIKFPKPEEGTMYARDYFPSDVKFVATLPTRFPHHLSYVHTFGLTDNYLIFCEQPWASNMSKLMTCRSQGRSFKECLEWMPSENNRFYIIDKSSGRNMEIKYMTDEPFYFLNFINCYECGNHVVVDIIAYDDPEILDDMYIEKLRNSDTFTGVGHKSTIKRFVLPLDYQEDSIDLNGGKWKEATAIRSHNTITLHGSVLCDHKGMEHPKVNPNFLFRKYNFSYVVGWMHSLDGDCHFANAVTKIDVETGMTLSWRTDDEYCHPSEVVFVPNPAGTSEDDGVLISCVSNAQDENEGYIVFISARNMKEIARASFDEAIPYGSHTFYIQK
;
A
#
# COMPACT_ATOMS: atom_id res chain seq x y z
N ARG A 1 -3.59 -45.14 -12.84
CA ARG A 1 -4.85 -44.42 -12.56
C ARG A 1 -4.87 -43.64 -11.23
N LYS A 2 -4.00 -43.90 -10.24
CA LYS A 2 -3.87 -43.06 -9.04
C LYS A 2 -3.05 -41.77 -9.22
N GLY A 3 -2.11 -41.71 -10.18
CA GLY A 3 -1.29 -40.51 -10.43
C GLY A 3 -1.97 -39.38 -11.23
N ILE A 4 -3.07 -39.65 -11.95
CA ILE A 4 -3.75 -38.61 -12.74
C ILE A 4 -4.74 -37.81 -11.87
N LYS A 5 -5.32 -38.41 -10.82
CA LYS A 5 -6.23 -37.68 -9.91
C LYS A 5 -5.51 -36.67 -9.02
N THR A 6 -4.26 -36.91 -8.64
CA THR A 6 -3.48 -35.96 -7.83
C THR A 6 -3.12 -34.71 -8.63
N TYR A 7 -2.83 -34.83 -9.93
CA TYR A 7 -2.58 -33.69 -10.81
C TYR A 7 -3.81 -32.80 -11.01
N PHE A 8 -5.00 -33.37 -11.17
CA PHE A 8 -6.23 -32.57 -11.31
C PHE A 8 -6.71 -31.89 -10.00
N ILE A 9 -6.24 -32.34 -8.83
CA ILE A 9 -6.64 -31.74 -7.54
C ILE A 9 -5.74 -30.54 -7.19
N ILE A 10 -4.52 -30.47 -7.72
CA ILE A 10 -3.55 -29.40 -7.43
C ILE A 10 -3.79 -28.15 -8.30
N MET A 11 -4.22 -28.32 -9.56
CA MET A 11 -4.49 -27.23 -10.51
C MET A 11 -5.63 -26.26 -10.13
N ASP A 12 -6.38 -26.54 -9.06
CA ASP A 12 -7.58 -25.77 -8.67
C ASP A 12 -7.44 -25.04 -7.32
N VAL A 13 -6.38 -25.25 -6.54
CA VAL A 13 -6.32 -24.77 -5.14
C VAL A 13 -6.29 -23.25 -5.08
N ASN A 14 -5.40 -22.58 -5.81
CA ASN A 14 -5.30 -21.11 -5.74
C ASN A 14 -6.54 -20.38 -6.29
N LYS A 15 -7.43 -21.04 -7.04
CA LYS A 15 -8.64 -20.41 -7.59
C LYS A 15 -9.57 -19.87 -6.51
N ASN A 16 -9.59 -20.47 -5.32
CA ASN A 16 -10.43 -19.98 -4.22
C ASN A 16 -9.94 -18.64 -3.66
N LEU A 17 -8.63 -18.34 -3.74
CA LEU A 17 -8.10 -17.05 -3.32
C LEU A 17 -8.43 -15.93 -4.31
N PHE A 18 -8.51 -16.27 -5.60
CA PHE A 18 -8.58 -15.29 -6.69
C PHE A 18 -9.89 -15.38 -7.48
N LYS A 19 -11.03 -15.54 -6.81
CA LYS A 19 -12.36 -15.55 -7.44
C LYS A 19 -13.23 -14.40 -6.94
N ASN A 20 -14.39 -14.23 -7.56
CA ASN A 20 -15.35 -13.22 -7.14
C ASN A 20 -15.84 -13.45 -5.71
N ALA A 21 -15.73 -12.43 -4.87
CA ALA A 21 -16.32 -12.35 -3.55
C ALA A 21 -17.73 -11.72 -3.60
N SER A 22 -18.63 -12.27 -2.79
CA SER A 22 -19.96 -11.72 -2.55
C SER A 22 -19.97 -10.65 -1.45
N THR A 23 -21.11 -9.99 -1.26
CA THR A 23 -21.41 -9.22 -0.04
C THR A 23 -22.06 -10.10 1.02
N CYS A 24 -21.96 -9.73 2.29
CA CYS A 24 -22.70 -10.38 3.37
C CYS A 24 -23.23 -9.37 4.39
N GLU A 25 -24.37 -9.70 5.01
CA GLU A 25 -24.85 -9.05 6.23
C GLU A 25 -24.01 -9.49 7.44
N GLU A 26 -24.18 -8.82 8.58
CA GLU A 26 -23.42 -9.11 9.80
C GLU A 26 -23.48 -10.59 10.20
N LYS A 27 -22.31 -11.23 10.28
CA LYS A 27 -22.10 -12.60 10.75
C LYS A 27 -21.37 -12.58 12.09
N ILE A 28 -21.92 -13.24 13.10
CA ILE A 28 -21.23 -13.41 14.38
C ILE A 28 -20.20 -14.52 14.25
N GLY A 29 -18.95 -14.20 14.61
CA GLY A 29 -17.84 -15.14 14.54
C GLY A 29 -17.83 -16.13 15.70
N LYS A 30 -17.34 -17.33 15.43
CA LYS A 30 -17.04 -18.34 16.45
C LYS A 30 -15.63 -18.09 17.00
N LEU A 31 -15.57 -17.44 18.16
CA LEU A 31 -14.32 -17.16 18.86
C LEU A 31 -13.76 -18.43 19.52
N THR A 32 -12.46 -18.67 19.37
CA THR A 32 -11.70 -19.74 20.00
C THR A 32 -10.36 -19.22 20.52
N GLY A 33 -9.78 -19.90 21.52
CA GLY A 33 -8.54 -19.50 22.17
C GLY A 33 -8.77 -18.88 23.56
N SER A 34 -7.86 -18.01 23.97
CA SER A 34 -7.92 -17.28 25.25
C SER A 34 -8.76 -16.00 25.14
N ALA A 35 -9.15 -15.42 26.26
CA ALA A 35 -9.81 -14.12 26.26
C ALA A 35 -8.88 -13.03 25.70
N LEU A 36 -9.42 -12.18 24.81
CA LEU A 36 -8.69 -11.02 24.32
C LEU A 36 -8.49 -9.99 25.45
N PRO A 37 -7.41 -9.19 25.43
CA PRO A 37 -7.28 -8.06 26.33
C PRO A 37 -8.45 -7.07 26.14
N ALA A 38 -9.05 -6.60 27.24
CA ALA A 38 -10.24 -5.74 27.19
C ALA A 38 -10.08 -4.42 26.42
N TRP A 39 -8.83 -3.96 26.21
CA TRP A 39 -8.54 -2.77 25.42
C TRP A 39 -8.58 -3.03 23.90
N ILE A 40 -8.61 -4.28 23.45
CA ILE A 40 -8.84 -4.64 22.05
C ILE A 40 -10.34 -4.51 21.75
N ARG A 41 -10.74 -3.30 21.33
CA ARG A 41 -12.13 -2.97 21.00
C ARG A 41 -12.17 -1.94 19.88
N GLY A 42 -12.99 -2.16 18.85
CA GLY A 42 -13.02 -1.28 17.69
C GLY A 42 -13.28 -2.01 16.39
N ASN A 43 -12.99 -1.33 15.29
CA ASN A 43 -13.27 -1.84 13.95
C ASN A 43 -11.95 -2.12 13.24
N VAL A 44 -11.79 -3.34 12.74
CA VAL A 44 -10.74 -3.69 11.76
C VAL A 44 -11.38 -3.59 10.39
N LEU A 45 -10.94 -2.62 9.61
CA LEU A 45 -11.27 -2.50 8.20
C LEU A 45 -10.22 -3.24 7.39
N TYR A 46 -10.68 -4.01 6.42
CA TYR A 46 -9.85 -4.80 5.54
C TYR A 46 -10.29 -4.58 4.10
N ASN A 47 -9.34 -4.32 3.22
CA ASN A 47 -9.57 -4.11 1.80
C ASN A 47 -8.57 -4.92 1.00
N GLY A 48 -8.90 -5.13 -0.26
CA GLY A 48 -7.94 -5.59 -1.22
C GLY A 48 -8.48 -5.44 -2.63
N PRO A 49 -7.61 -5.47 -3.63
CA PRO A 49 -8.01 -5.62 -5.02
C PRO A 49 -8.40 -7.09 -5.26
N CYS A 50 -9.46 -7.52 -4.57
CA CYS A 50 -9.80 -8.93 -4.46
C CYS A 50 -11.29 -9.23 -4.32
N GLY A 51 -12.12 -8.28 -4.72
CA GLY A 51 -13.55 -8.47 -4.74
C GLY A 51 -14.00 -9.17 -6.00
N VAL A 52 -14.03 -8.45 -7.13
CA VAL A 52 -14.64 -8.95 -8.38
C VAL A 52 -13.63 -8.90 -9.52
N TYR A 53 -13.29 -10.07 -10.07
CA TYR A 53 -12.34 -10.28 -11.16
C TYR A 53 -13.02 -10.71 -12.46
N ASP A 54 -14.07 -11.53 -12.37
CA ASP A 54 -14.77 -12.12 -13.51
C ASP A 54 -16.07 -11.36 -13.78
N TYR A 55 -16.25 -10.95 -15.02
CA TYR A 55 -17.48 -10.38 -15.56
C TYR A 55 -18.00 -11.28 -16.69
N ASP A 56 -19.23 -11.02 -17.16
CA ASP A 56 -19.88 -11.84 -18.20
C ASP A 56 -19.04 -12.02 -19.47
N ASN A 57 -18.26 -11.01 -19.86
CA ASN A 57 -17.53 -11.00 -21.13
C ASN A 57 -16.00 -11.03 -20.98
N MET A 58 -15.46 -10.93 -19.76
CA MET A 58 -14.02 -10.93 -19.53
C MET A 58 -13.65 -11.19 -18.07
N THR A 59 -12.41 -11.62 -17.86
CA THR A 59 -11.73 -11.58 -16.56
C THR A 59 -10.71 -10.44 -16.60
N VAL A 60 -10.54 -9.71 -15.50
CA VAL A 60 -9.45 -8.73 -15.37
C VAL A 60 -8.08 -9.43 -15.35
N ASN A 61 -7.07 -8.76 -15.87
CA ASN A 61 -5.77 -9.36 -16.11
C ASN A 61 -4.94 -9.51 -14.83
N HIS A 62 -4.94 -8.52 -13.95
CA HIS A 62 -4.00 -8.45 -12.83
C HIS A 62 -4.72 -8.42 -11.48
N TRP A 63 -4.07 -8.93 -10.42
CA TRP A 63 -4.64 -8.95 -9.07
C TRP A 63 -5.12 -7.58 -8.62
N PHE A 64 -4.30 -6.54 -8.82
CA PHE A 64 -4.64 -5.14 -8.54
C PHE A 64 -5.90 -4.59 -9.24
N ASP A 65 -6.45 -5.28 -10.23
CA ASP A 65 -7.61 -4.80 -10.99
C ASP A 65 -8.95 -5.28 -10.41
N GLY A 66 -8.93 -6.20 -9.43
CA GLY A 66 -10.15 -6.67 -8.77
C GLY A 66 -10.90 -5.50 -8.13
N LEU A 67 -12.21 -5.39 -8.38
CA LEU A 67 -13.02 -4.35 -7.76
C LEU A 67 -13.02 -4.52 -6.23
N SER A 68 -12.98 -3.42 -5.49
CA SER A 68 -12.90 -3.43 -4.02
C SER A 68 -14.14 -4.08 -3.38
N VAL A 69 -13.90 -5.12 -2.58
CA VAL A 69 -14.85 -5.64 -1.57
C VAL A 69 -14.25 -5.34 -0.21
N MET A 70 -14.83 -4.37 0.47
CA MET A 70 -14.44 -3.95 1.80
C MET A 70 -14.97 -4.94 2.82
N SER A 71 -14.18 -5.21 3.85
CA SER A 71 -14.47 -6.10 4.96
C SER A 71 -14.36 -5.33 6.27
N LEU A 72 -15.27 -5.59 7.20
CA LEU A 72 -15.36 -4.97 8.50
C LEU A 72 -15.47 -6.05 9.56
N PHE A 73 -14.54 -6.05 10.51
CA PHE A 73 -14.62 -6.85 11.73
C PHE A 73 -14.85 -5.93 12.92
N LYS A 74 -15.99 -6.04 13.59
CA LYS A 74 -16.30 -5.27 14.81
C LYS A 74 -15.95 -6.11 16.03
N ILE A 75 -15.05 -5.60 16.86
CA ILE A 75 -14.64 -6.22 18.11
C ILE A 75 -15.39 -5.49 19.24
N LYS A 76 -16.37 -6.17 19.83
CA LYS A 76 -17.30 -5.64 20.84
C LYS A 76 -17.13 -6.41 22.16
N ASN A 77 -17.84 -5.93 23.19
CA ASN A 77 -17.97 -6.62 24.48
C ASN A 77 -16.62 -7.02 25.08
N ASP A 78 -15.67 -6.07 25.13
CA ASP A 78 -14.30 -6.26 25.63
C ASP A 78 -13.54 -7.41 24.94
N GLY A 79 -13.77 -7.58 23.64
CA GLY A 79 -13.13 -8.61 22.81
C GLY A 79 -13.81 -9.98 22.85
N ASN A 80 -14.97 -10.11 23.51
CA ASN A 80 -15.70 -11.38 23.60
C ASN A 80 -16.64 -11.64 22.41
N GLU A 81 -16.91 -10.63 21.58
CA GLU A 81 -17.74 -10.77 20.40
C GLU A 81 -17.05 -10.12 19.21
N ILE A 82 -16.95 -10.88 18.12
CA ILE A 82 -16.43 -10.39 16.84
C ILE A 82 -17.49 -10.65 15.79
N SER A 83 -17.90 -9.61 15.08
CA SER A 83 -18.79 -9.74 13.92
C SER A 83 -18.08 -9.36 12.64
N PHE A 84 -18.50 -9.94 11.51
CA PHE A 84 -17.94 -9.75 10.19
C PHE A 84 -19.01 -9.28 9.20
N THR A 85 -18.69 -8.30 8.37
CA THR A 85 -19.51 -7.81 7.26
C THR A 85 -18.60 -7.54 6.07
N LYS A 86 -19.03 -7.85 4.85
CA LYS A 86 -18.34 -7.42 3.62
C LYS A 86 -19.29 -6.78 2.63
N LYS A 87 -18.88 -5.66 2.03
CA LYS A 87 -19.64 -4.90 1.04
C LYS A 87 -18.75 -4.49 -0.13
N LEU A 88 -19.35 -4.45 -1.32
CA LEU A 88 -18.70 -3.86 -2.49
C LEU A 88 -18.55 -2.35 -2.27
N LEU A 89 -17.45 -1.80 -2.75
CA LEU A 89 -17.32 -0.36 -2.90
C LEU A 89 -18.10 0.06 -4.16
N GLU A 90 -19.22 0.77 -3.97
CA GLU A 90 -20.07 1.30 -5.05
C GLU A 90 -19.43 2.52 -5.74
N SER A 91 -18.25 2.29 -6.31
CA SER A 91 -17.47 3.25 -7.09
C SER A 91 -18.06 3.44 -8.50
N ASP A 92 -17.61 4.48 -9.20
CA ASP A 92 -17.98 4.69 -10.60
C ASP A 92 -17.38 3.57 -11.47
N ALA A 93 -16.16 3.11 -11.14
CA ALA A 93 -15.53 1.93 -11.73
C ALA A 93 -16.38 0.66 -11.56
N TYR A 94 -16.90 0.41 -10.35
CA TYR A 94 -17.80 -0.71 -10.10
C TYR A 94 -19.07 -0.62 -10.95
N ALA A 95 -19.78 0.52 -10.89
CA ALA A 95 -21.03 0.71 -11.61
C ALA A 95 -20.86 0.50 -13.12
N ASP A 96 -19.81 1.08 -13.71
CA ASP A 96 -19.53 0.94 -15.14
C ASP A 96 -19.16 -0.50 -15.52
N ASN A 97 -18.33 -1.16 -14.72
CA ASN A 97 -17.88 -2.51 -15.04
C ASN A 97 -19.03 -3.53 -14.98
N ILE A 98 -19.93 -3.38 -14.00
CA ILE A 98 -21.13 -4.23 -13.88
C ILE A 98 -22.12 -3.94 -15.00
N GLU A 99 -22.37 -2.67 -15.35
CA GLU A 99 -23.30 -2.32 -16.43
C GLU A 99 -22.85 -2.89 -17.79
N HIS A 100 -21.55 -2.87 -18.06
CA HIS A 100 -21.00 -3.27 -19.36
C HIS A 100 -20.48 -4.71 -19.39
N GLY A 101 -20.38 -5.38 -18.23
CA GLY A 101 -19.82 -6.73 -18.10
C GLY A 101 -18.34 -6.80 -18.50
N ARG A 102 -17.58 -5.71 -18.33
CA ARG A 102 -16.16 -5.57 -18.72
C ARG A 102 -15.54 -4.31 -18.10
N SER A 103 -14.20 -4.23 -18.05
CA SER A 103 -13.51 -3.02 -17.60
C SER A 103 -13.76 -1.84 -18.56
N VAL A 104 -14.33 -0.75 -18.04
CA VAL A 104 -14.57 0.49 -18.81
C VAL A 104 -13.41 1.48 -18.66
N ARG A 105 -12.87 1.59 -17.44
CA ARG A 105 -11.66 2.38 -17.16
C ARG A 105 -10.43 1.48 -17.26
N ALA A 106 -9.30 2.10 -17.56
CA ALA A 106 -8.02 1.41 -17.46
C ALA A 106 -7.69 1.24 -15.98
N GLU A 107 -7.48 -0.02 -15.59
CA GLU A 107 -6.99 -0.40 -14.27
C GLU A 107 -5.45 -0.56 -14.35
N PHE A 108 -4.86 -1.18 -13.33
CA PHE A 108 -3.42 -1.35 -13.28
C PHE A 108 -2.91 -2.25 -14.42
N GLY A 109 -3.41 -3.47 -14.55
CA GLY A 109 -3.02 -4.44 -15.58
C GLY A 109 -4.07 -4.69 -16.68
N THR A 110 -5.26 -4.10 -16.55
CA THR A 110 -6.38 -4.30 -17.47
C THR A 110 -6.68 -3.03 -18.25
N PRO A 111 -6.63 -3.07 -19.60
CA PRO A 111 -7.05 -1.94 -20.42
C PRO A 111 -8.51 -1.58 -20.24
N GLY A 112 -8.80 -0.28 -20.27
CA GLY A 112 -10.17 0.22 -20.32
C GLY A 112 -10.72 0.11 -21.74
N LEU A 113 -11.83 -0.58 -21.90
CA LEU A 113 -12.53 -0.67 -23.18
C LEU A 113 -13.68 0.35 -23.17
N SER A 114 -13.91 1.04 -24.28
CA SER A 114 -15.04 1.97 -24.41
C SER A 114 -15.71 1.69 -25.74
N ASP A 115 -16.98 1.28 -25.73
CA ASP A 115 -17.75 1.06 -26.96
C ASP A 115 -18.28 2.39 -27.55
N GLY A 116 -18.15 3.50 -26.82
CA GLY A 116 -18.59 4.83 -27.26
C GLY A 116 -20.11 4.99 -27.34
N THR A 117 -20.88 3.97 -26.95
CA THR A 117 -22.35 3.96 -27.03
C THR A 117 -23.01 4.47 -25.74
N LYS A 118 -22.33 4.31 -24.60
CA LYS A 118 -22.74 4.84 -23.30
C LYS A 118 -21.64 5.68 -22.68
N GLN A 119 -22.04 6.76 -22.02
CA GLN A 119 -21.13 7.59 -21.23
C GLN A 119 -20.84 6.88 -19.91
N PRO A 120 -19.58 6.80 -19.48
CA PRO A 120 -19.24 6.25 -18.17
C PRO A 120 -19.97 6.99 -17.03
N HIS A 121 -20.31 6.26 -15.98
CA HIS A 121 -20.80 6.82 -14.73
C HIS A 121 -19.84 7.91 -14.23
N ASN A 122 -20.42 9.00 -13.72
CA ASN A 122 -19.66 10.13 -13.25
C ASN A 122 -20.40 10.79 -12.08
N THR A 123 -20.06 10.38 -10.87
CA THR A 123 -20.64 10.94 -9.63
C THR A 123 -19.94 12.20 -9.14
N ARG A 124 -19.04 12.78 -9.95
CA ARG A 124 -18.36 14.05 -9.63
C ARG A 124 -19.36 15.18 -9.42
N LYS A 125 -19.45 15.67 -8.19
CA LYS A 125 -20.19 16.87 -7.81
C LYS A 125 -19.22 17.88 -7.20
N GLY A 126 -18.56 18.67 -8.06
CA GLY A 126 -17.50 19.58 -7.63
C GLY A 126 -16.14 18.88 -7.42
N SER A 127 -15.07 19.66 -7.38
CA SER A 127 -13.68 19.20 -7.22
C SER A 127 -12.96 20.12 -6.24
N ILE A 128 -12.00 19.60 -5.49
CA ILE A 128 -11.26 20.41 -4.52
C ILE A 128 -10.52 21.52 -5.27
N LYS A 129 -10.81 22.78 -4.90
CA LYS A 129 -10.22 23.94 -5.55
C LYS A 129 -8.80 24.16 -5.01
N PRO A 130 -7.83 24.47 -5.87
CA PRO A 130 -6.51 24.85 -5.39
C PRO A 130 -6.60 26.16 -4.57
N PRO A 131 -5.71 26.36 -3.59
CA PRO A 131 -5.64 27.64 -2.88
C PRO A 131 -5.43 28.79 -3.88
N SER A 132 -6.15 29.89 -3.66
CA SER A 132 -6.20 31.03 -4.58
C SER A 132 -4.80 31.59 -4.88
N SER A 133 -4.47 31.70 -6.18
CA SER A 133 -3.47 32.59 -6.84
C SER A 133 -2.17 32.05 -7.45
N THR A 134 -1.87 30.74 -7.50
CA THR A 134 -0.62 30.28 -8.18
C THR A 134 -0.76 29.20 -9.25
N PHE A 135 -1.89 28.48 -9.34
CA PHE A 135 -2.02 27.34 -10.27
C PHE A 135 -2.85 27.61 -11.53
N LEU A 136 -3.56 28.75 -11.62
CA LEU A 136 -4.56 29.00 -12.67
C LEU A 136 -4.01 29.58 -13.99
N LEU A 137 -2.70 29.80 -14.15
CA LEU A 137 -2.19 30.54 -15.31
C LEU A 137 -1.86 29.70 -16.56
N HIS A 138 -1.87 28.36 -16.53
CA HIS A 138 -1.42 27.55 -17.68
C HIS A 138 -2.22 26.26 -17.95
N ARG A 139 -3.57 26.30 -17.99
CA ARG A 139 -4.31 25.24 -18.71
C ARG A 139 -4.44 25.64 -20.19
N SER A 140 -3.61 25.02 -21.04
CA SER A 140 -3.77 25.10 -22.50
C SER A 140 -4.96 24.22 -22.93
N PRO A 141 -5.78 24.62 -23.92
CA PRO A 141 -6.85 23.78 -24.49
C PRO A 141 -6.38 22.40 -24.98
N SER A 142 -5.09 22.23 -25.27
CA SER A 142 -4.47 20.95 -25.64
C SER A 142 -4.33 19.95 -24.48
N THR A 143 -4.64 20.35 -23.23
CA THR A 143 -4.55 19.53 -22.02
C THR A 143 -5.86 18.86 -21.62
N ASP A 144 -6.96 19.10 -22.36
CA ASP A 144 -8.23 18.38 -22.17
C ASP A 144 -8.15 16.90 -22.60
N ASN A 145 -7.12 16.51 -23.36
CA ASN A 145 -6.79 15.10 -23.62
C ASN A 145 -6.03 14.43 -22.46
N PHE A 146 -5.61 15.21 -21.46
CA PHE A 146 -4.87 14.76 -20.29
C PHE A 146 -5.82 14.52 -19.11
N THR A 147 -7.06 14.07 -19.33
CA THR A 147 -8.02 14.10 -18.23
C THR A 147 -7.78 12.96 -17.23
N PRO A 148 -7.37 13.26 -15.97
CA PRO A 148 -7.60 12.35 -14.84
C PRO A 148 -9.08 11.94 -14.68
N LYS A 149 -9.99 12.54 -15.47
CA LYS A 149 -11.41 12.22 -15.50
C LYS A 149 -11.74 10.79 -15.90
N ASP A 150 -10.85 10.08 -16.58
CA ASP A 150 -11.05 8.68 -16.95
C ASP A 150 -10.32 7.70 -16.03
N ALA A 151 -9.57 8.20 -15.05
CA ALA A 151 -8.87 7.34 -14.10
C ALA A 151 -9.85 6.64 -13.16
N THR A 152 -9.51 5.42 -12.76
CA THR A 152 -10.32 4.59 -11.86
C THR A 152 -10.47 5.21 -10.48
N ASP A 153 -11.64 5.04 -9.89
CA ASP A 153 -11.92 5.27 -8.47
C ASP A 153 -12.17 3.94 -7.73
N ASN A 154 -11.68 2.82 -8.28
CA ASN A 154 -11.58 1.55 -7.59
C ASN A 154 -10.60 1.68 -6.40
N CYS A 155 -11.12 2.12 -5.25
CA CYS A 155 -10.37 2.41 -4.04
C CYS A 155 -10.01 1.13 -3.26
N ALA A 156 -9.28 0.22 -3.90
CA ALA A 156 -8.90 -1.08 -3.38
C ALA A 156 -7.54 -1.10 -2.64
N CYS A 157 -6.89 0.05 -2.47
CA CYS A 157 -5.52 0.15 -1.96
C CYS A 157 -5.44 0.32 -0.45
N ASN A 158 -6.12 1.27 0.18
CA ASN A 158 -5.98 1.43 1.64
C ASN A 158 -7.20 2.11 2.27
N PHE A 159 -7.22 2.16 3.60
CA PHE A 159 -8.03 3.11 4.35
C PHE A 159 -7.18 4.14 5.08
N TYR A 160 -7.72 5.34 5.25
CA TYR A 160 -7.17 6.35 6.16
C TYR A 160 -8.28 7.22 6.75
N GLN A 161 -7.97 7.93 7.83
CA GLN A 161 -8.90 8.88 8.44
C GLN A 161 -8.44 10.32 8.31
N TYR A 162 -9.38 11.23 8.13
CA TYR A 162 -9.19 12.66 8.27
C TYR A 162 -10.38 13.27 9.03
N GLY A 163 -10.15 13.69 10.27
CA GLY A 163 -11.23 14.11 11.16
C GLY A 163 -12.18 12.93 11.40
N ASN A 164 -13.47 13.15 11.13
CA ASN A 164 -14.51 12.12 11.17
C ASN A 164 -14.63 11.29 9.89
N LEU A 165 -13.95 11.67 8.80
CA LEU A 165 -14.04 10.95 7.54
C LEU A 165 -13.16 9.70 7.59
N THR A 166 -13.73 8.58 7.15
CA THR A 166 -12.96 7.39 6.80
C THR A 166 -12.97 7.28 5.28
N MET A 167 -11.78 7.13 4.71
CA MET A 167 -11.53 7.17 3.27
C MET A 167 -11.05 5.81 2.82
N ALA A 168 -11.67 5.22 1.80
CA ALA A 168 -11.06 4.20 0.96
C ALA A 168 -10.24 4.89 -0.13
N SER A 169 -9.02 4.43 -0.39
CA SER A 169 -8.09 5.08 -1.32
C SER A 169 -7.58 4.17 -2.44
N THR A 170 -7.12 4.83 -3.50
CA THR A 170 -6.30 4.26 -4.59
C THR A 170 -5.18 5.24 -4.95
N GLU A 171 -4.41 4.93 -5.99
CA GLU A 171 -3.25 5.73 -6.43
C GLU A 171 -3.56 6.78 -7.51
N THR A 172 -4.83 6.89 -7.88
CA THR A 172 -5.35 7.98 -8.71
C THR A 172 -5.66 9.21 -7.86
N ALA A 173 -6.10 10.30 -8.48
CA ALA A 173 -6.55 11.49 -7.76
C ALA A 173 -7.90 11.34 -7.04
N PHE A 174 -8.45 10.13 -6.96
CA PHE A 174 -9.76 9.85 -6.39
C PHE A 174 -9.64 9.02 -5.11
N ASP A 175 -10.50 9.35 -4.14
CA ASP A 175 -10.78 8.53 -2.96
C ASP A 175 -12.30 8.48 -2.74
N ARG A 176 -12.79 7.51 -1.97
CA ARG A 176 -14.21 7.38 -1.59
C ARG A 176 -14.37 7.50 -0.08
N ILE A 177 -15.29 8.34 0.37
CA ILE A 177 -15.73 8.33 1.78
C ILE A 177 -16.48 7.02 2.01
N ILE A 178 -16.28 6.38 3.15
CA ILE A 178 -17.00 5.18 3.57
C ILE A 178 -17.47 5.32 5.02
N ASP A 179 -18.62 4.73 5.35
CA ASP A 179 -19.07 4.60 6.72
C ASP A 179 -18.28 3.47 7.42
N PRO A 180 -17.47 3.76 8.45
CA PRO A 180 -16.61 2.76 9.10
C PRO A 180 -17.39 1.73 9.93
N ASP A 181 -18.69 1.94 10.17
CA ASP A 181 -19.55 1.07 10.96
C ASP A 181 -20.50 0.23 10.10
N THR A 182 -20.71 0.60 8.83
CA THR A 182 -21.65 -0.11 7.93
C THR A 182 -21.06 -0.49 6.57
N LEU A 183 -19.88 0.02 6.24
CA LEU A 183 -19.23 -0.06 4.92
C LEU A 183 -20.04 0.57 3.77
N GLU A 184 -21.05 1.40 4.08
CA GLU A 184 -21.77 2.14 3.04
C GLU A 184 -20.83 3.06 2.29
N THR A 185 -20.93 3.02 0.95
CA THR A 185 -20.12 3.86 0.07
C THR A 185 -20.70 5.26 0.03
N GLY A 186 -19.89 6.24 0.38
CA GLY A 186 -20.23 7.65 0.38
C GLY A 186 -19.73 8.38 -0.87
N ASP A 187 -19.59 9.68 -0.68
CA ASP A 187 -19.19 10.62 -1.72
C ASP A 187 -17.76 10.36 -2.25
N LEU A 188 -17.57 10.64 -3.55
CA LEU A 188 -16.26 10.74 -4.20
C LEU A 188 -15.54 12.01 -3.75
N VAL A 189 -14.28 11.86 -3.34
CA VAL A 189 -13.35 12.97 -3.11
C VAL A 189 -12.44 13.12 -4.32
N ASP A 190 -12.66 14.20 -5.07
CA ASP A 190 -11.97 14.50 -6.33
C ASP A 190 -10.82 15.51 -6.11
N MET A 191 -9.59 15.01 -6.12
CA MET A 191 -8.35 15.79 -6.06
C MET A 191 -7.74 16.07 -7.44
N SER A 192 -8.44 15.77 -8.54
CA SER A 192 -7.89 15.85 -9.90
C SER A 192 -7.54 17.27 -10.37
N ASN A 193 -8.05 18.29 -9.67
CA ASN A 193 -7.65 19.68 -9.87
C ASN A 193 -6.39 20.08 -9.08
N LEU A 194 -5.99 19.29 -8.10
CA LEU A 194 -4.76 19.48 -7.32
C LEU A 194 -3.60 18.70 -7.93
N VAL A 195 -3.84 17.41 -8.22
CA VAL A 195 -2.81 16.45 -8.62
C VAL A 195 -3.40 15.42 -9.58
N ASN A 196 -2.57 14.71 -10.34
CA ASN A 196 -3.02 13.67 -11.27
C ASN A 196 -2.99 12.27 -10.67
N ILE A 197 -1.96 11.97 -9.88
CA ILE A 197 -1.79 10.71 -9.12
C ILE A 197 -1.27 11.03 -7.73
N LYS A 198 -1.52 10.16 -6.76
CA LYS A 198 -1.05 10.28 -5.36
C LYS A 198 -0.80 8.90 -4.79
N THR A 199 -0.02 8.79 -3.72
CA THR A 199 0.03 7.51 -3.00
C THR A 199 -1.30 7.24 -2.31
N GLY A 200 -1.72 5.97 -2.22
CA GLY A 200 -2.91 5.56 -1.48
C GLY A 200 -2.75 5.63 0.05
N ARG A 201 -1.53 5.89 0.55
CA ARG A 201 -1.13 5.74 1.95
C ARG A 201 -0.53 7.05 2.51
N PRO A 202 -1.36 8.07 2.78
CA PRO A 202 -0.87 9.29 3.41
C PRO A 202 -0.33 8.99 4.82
N LEU A 203 0.72 9.71 5.22
CA LEU A 203 1.35 9.57 6.54
C LEU A 203 0.94 10.70 7.47
N ARG A 204 0.54 10.37 8.69
CA ARG A 204 0.19 11.35 9.73
C ARG A 204 1.38 11.55 10.65
N ASP A 205 1.88 12.78 10.78
CA ASP A 205 2.98 13.08 11.70
C ASP A 205 2.53 13.15 13.18
N HIS A 206 3.47 13.29 14.11
CA HIS A 206 3.17 13.40 15.54
C HIS A 206 2.37 14.66 15.93
N ASN A 207 2.34 15.68 15.08
CA ASN A 207 1.52 16.88 15.28
C ASN A 207 0.08 16.67 14.75
N GLY A 208 -0.20 15.54 14.10
CA GLY A 208 -1.49 15.18 13.55
C GLY A 208 -1.71 15.68 12.12
N ASP A 209 -0.72 16.32 11.50
CA ASP A 209 -0.79 16.76 10.11
C ASP A 209 -0.66 15.55 9.17
N LEU A 210 -1.44 15.52 8.09
CA LEU A 210 -1.36 14.48 7.06
C LEU A 210 -0.45 14.94 5.92
N TYR A 211 0.46 14.08 5.48
CA TYR A 211 1.33 14.29 4.34
C TYR A 211 1.08 13.22 3.27
N ASN A 212 1.24 13.58 2.01
CA ASN A 212 1.20 12.64 0.90
C ASN A 212 2.18 13.07 -0.21
N VAL A 213 2.65 12.12 -1.00
CA VAL A 213 3.34 12.38 -2.26
C VAL A 213 2.35 12.23 -3.40
N ALA A 214 2.37 13.22 -4.28
CA ALA A 214 1.54 13.25 -5.46
C ALA A 214 2.35 13.70 -6.67
N ALA A 215 1.80 13.55 -7.86
CA ALA A 215 2.44 14.03 -9.07
C ALA A 215 1.46 14.74 -10.00
N SER A 216 2.00 15.72 -10.71
CA SER A 216 1.31 16.47 -11.75
C SER A 216 2.03 16.30 -13.08
N PHE A 217 1.25 16.23 -14.16
CA PHE A 217 1.77 16.13 -15.51
C PHE A 217 1.48 17.41 -16.31
N VAL A 218 0.37 18.09 -16.00
CA VAL A 218 -0.09 19.30 -16.70
C VAL A 218 0.78 20.53 -16.38
N ALA A 219 1.29 20.62 -15.16
CA ALA A 219 2.17 21.71 -14.70
C ALA A 219 3.68 21.40 -14.86
N GLY A 220 4.00 20.44 -15.73
CA GLY A 220 5.32 19.80 -15.88
C GLY A 220 5.46 18.55 -15.00
N LEU A 221 6.24 17.56 -15.48
CA LEU A 221 6.47 16.29 -14.79
C LEU A 221 7.15 16.51 -13.43
N LYS A 222 6.35 16.58 -12.38
CA LYS A 222 6.78 16.99 -11.04
C LYS A 222 6.10 16.15 -9.97
N TYR A 223 6.85 15.87 -8.92
CA TYR A 223 6.32 15.35 -7.67
C TYR A 223 6.05 16.51 -6.70
N HIS A 224 5.03 16.35 -5.89
CA HIS A 224 4.59 17.30 -4.89
C HIS A 224 4.45 16.60 -3.56
N PHE A 225 5.07 17.15 -2.53
CA PHE A 225 4.70 16.83 -1.16
C PHE A 225 3.54 17.74 -0.76
N ILE A 226 2.37 17.14 -0.57
CA ILE A 226 1.17 17.84 -0.13
C ILE A 226 0.95 17.60 1.36
N LYS A 227 0.47 18.63 2.04
CA LYS A 227 0.11 18.61 3.46
C LYS A 227 -1.34 19.00 3.63
N PHE A 228 -2.08 18.14 4.32
CA PHE A 228 -3.38 18.44 4.90
C PHE A 228 -3.16 18.78 6.37
N PRO A 229 -3.52 20.00 6.82
CA PRO A 229 -3.40 20.37 8.23
C PRO A 229 -4.12 19.38 9.15
N LYS A 230 -3.68 19.25 10.39
CA LYS A 230 -4.41 18.47 11.40
C LYS A 230 -5.88 18.90 11.42
N PRO A 231 -6.83 17.95 11.41
CA PRO A 231 -8.25 18.25 11.56
C PRO A 231 -8.52 19.09 12.82
N GLU A 232 -9.32 20.13 12.68
CA GLU A 232 -9.78 20.95 13.79
C GLU A 232 -10.73 20.14 14.68
N GLU A 233 -10.52 20.22 15.99
CA GLU A 233 -11.31 19.47 16.96
C GLU A 233 -12.76 19.98 16.97
N GLY A 234 -13.73 19.05 16.94
CA GLY A 234 -15.15 19.37 16.88
C GLY A 234 -15.67 19.73 15.48
N THR A 235 -14.80 19.88 14.48
CA THR A 235 -15.21 20.15 13.09
C THR A 235 -15.70 18.87 12.41
N MET A 236 -16.89 18.95 11.81
CA MET A 236 -17.49 17.87 11.04
C MET A 236 -17.17 18.05 9.56
N TYR A 237 -16.25 17.25 9.06
CA TYR A 237 -15.85 17.21 7.67
C TYR A 237 -16.84 16.37 6.84
N ALA A 238 -17.05 16.79 5.60
CA ALA A 238 -17.86 16.12 4.57
C ALA A 238 -17.19 16.37 3.21
N ARG A 239 -17.68 15.77 2.10
CA ARG A 239 -17.07 15.93 0.76
C ARG A 239 -16.75 17.39 0.41
N ASP A 240 -17.76 18.26 0.51
CA ASP A 240 -17.65 19.67 0.13
C ASP A 240 -16.72 20.48 1.06
N TYR A 241 -16.31 19.88 2.19
CA TYR A 241 -15.41 20.43 3.19
C TYR A 241 -14.15 19.57 3.39
N PHE A 242 -13.85 18.62 2.49
CA PHE A 242 -12.53 17.97 2.49
C PHE A 242 -11.47 19.08 2.34
N PRO A 243 -10.47 19.13 3.23
CA PRO A 243 -9.68 20.34 3.50
C PRO A 243 -9.27 21.08 2.24
N SER A 244 -9.79 22.29 2.04
CA SER A 244 -9.43 23.18 0.94
C SER A 244 -8.02 23.75 1.08
N ASP A 245 -7.48 23.72 2.29
CA ASP A 245 -6.22 24.37 2.67
C ASP A 245 -5.02 23.44 2.48
N VAL A 246 -5.01 22.72 1.36
CA VAL A 246 -3.90 21.85 0.97
C VAL A 246 -2.66 22.70 0.71
N LYS A 247 -1.57 22.41 1.44
CA LYS A 247 -0.29 23.10 1.28
C LYS A 247 0.67 22.25 0.45
N PHE A 248 1.25 22.83 -0.59
CA PHE A 248 2.36 22.23 -1.33
C PHE A 248 3.66 22.56 -0.58
N VAL A 249 4.16 21.60 0.19
CA VAL A 249 5.35 21.76 1.04
C VAL A 249 6.61 21.85 0.18
N ALA A 250 6.72 20.96 -0.80
CA ALA A 250 7.84 20.94 -1.74
C ALA A 250 7.38 20.43 -3.11
N THR A 251 8.12 20.83 -4.15
CA THR A 251 7.92 20.37 -5.52
C THR A 251 9.26 19.98 -6.13
N LEU A 252 9.35 18.76 -6.64
CA LEU A 252 10.56 18.19 -7.21
C LEU A 252 10.33 17.88 -8.70
N PRO A 253 11.24 18.27 -9.61
CA PRO A 253 11.17 17.79 -10.98
C PRO A 253 11.53 16.30 -11.02
N THR A 254 10.97 15.58 -11.99
CA THR A 254 11.52 14.26 -12.37
C THR A 254 12.96 14.41 -12.84
N ARG A 255 13.81 13.45 -12.49
CA ARG A 255 15.15 13.37 -13.09
C ARG A 255 15.13 12.70 -14.47
N PHE A 256 14.07 11.94 -14.76
CA PHE A 256 13.97 11.16 -15.98
C PHE A 256 13.29 11.95 -17.09
N PRO A 257 13.96 12.20 -18.23
CA PRO A 257 13.34 12.87 -19.37
C PRO A 257 12.12 12.09 -19.85
N HIS A 258 10.98 12.77 -19.98
CA HIS A 258 9.70 12.20 -20.45
C HIS A 258 9.13 11.04 -19.61
N HIS A 259 9.66 10.83 -18.40
CA HIS A 259 9.21 9.76 -17.51
C HIS A 259 8.92 10.30 -16.11
N LEU A 260 8.03 9.62 -15.39
CA LEU A 260 7.71 9.89 -14.00
C LEU A 260 7.81 8.60 -13.19
N SER A 261 8.68 8.54 -12.18
CA SER A 261 8.81 7.39 -11.28
C SER A 261 7.46 7.03 -10.67
N TYR A 262 7.19 5.74 -10.58
CA TYR A 262 6.10 5.21 -9.79
C TYR A 262 6.39 5.43 -8.29
N VAL A 263 5.34 5.76 -7.53
CA VAL A 263 5.43 6.07 -6.09
C VAL A 263 4.29 5.39 -5.35
N HIS A 264 4.60 4.30 -4.62
CA HIS A 264 3.63 3.57 -3.79
C HIS A 264 3.61 4.08 -2.34
N THR A 265 4.80 4.34 -1.77
CA THR A 265 4.97 4.88 -0.42
C THR A 265 6.15 5.86 -0.37
N PHE A 266 6.26 6.59 0.73
CA PHE A 266 7.32 7.57 0.99
C PHE A 266 7.68 7.56 2.48
N GLY A 267 8.79 8.23 2.84
CA GLY A 267 9.25 8.32 4.21
C GLY A 267 8.93 9.65 4.88
N LEU A 268 8.78 9.62 6.20
CA LEU A 268 8.56 10.79 7.05
C LEU A 268 9.40 10.65 8.31
N THR A 269 9.88 11.76 8.84
CA THR A 269 10.51 11.88 10.16
C THR A 269 9.88 13.07 10.88
N ASP A 270 10.34 13.38 12.09
CA ASP A 270 9.88 14.57 12.80
C ASP A 270 10.20 15.85 12.00
N ASN A 271 11.38 15.92 11.36
CA ASN A 271 11.86 17.11 10.65
C ASN A 271 11.89 17.00 9.11
N TYR A 272 11.93 15.80 8.54
CA TYR A 272 12.14 15.60 7.10
C TYR A 272 11.05 14.76 6.42
N LEU A 273 10.82 15.07 5.13
CA LEU A 273 10.10 14.23 4.18
C LEU A 273 11.13 13.54 3.27
N ILE A 274 10.97 12.24 3.05
CA ILE A 274 11.94 11.40 2.33
C ILE A 274 11.25 10.83 1.10
N PHE A 275 11.81 11.08 -0.07
CA PHE A 275 11.35 10.52 -1.34
C PHE A 275 12.46 9.67 -1.97
N CYS A 276 12.14 8.44 -2.35
CA CYS A 276 13.03 7.58 -3.13
C CYS A 276 12.50 7.46 -4.56
N GLU A 277 13.12 8.19 -5.50
CA GLU A 277 12.79 8.10 -6.92
C GLU A 277 13.45 6.86 -7.52
N GLN A 278 12.65 5.82 -7.75
CA GLN A 278 13.11 4.52 -8.27
C GLN A 278 13.16 4.48 -9.80
N PRO A 279 13.99 3.62 -10.39
CA PRO A 279 14.11 3.48 -11.85
C PRO A 279 12.98 2.63 -12.48
N TRP A 280 11.77 2.73 -11.93
CA TRP A 280 10.54 2.18 -12.52
C TRP A 280 9.56 3.33 -12.75
N ALA A 281 9.41 3.75 -14.00
CA ALA A 281 8.80 5.05 -14.32
C ALA A 281 7.82 4.97 -15.49
N SER A 282 6.74 5.75 -15.41
CA SER A 282 5.75 5.87 -16.47
C SER A 282 6.30 6.65 -17.64
N ASN A 283 6.28 6.07 -18.83
CA ASN A 283 6.54 6.75 -20.09
C ASN A 283 5.34 7.65 -20.46
N MET A 284 5.57 8.96 -20.52
CA MET A 284 4.49 9.92 -20.71
C MET A 284 3.80 9.81 -22.07
N SER A 285 4.52 9.42 -23.12
CA SER A 285 3.93 9.21 -24.45
C SER A 285 2.97 8.02 -24.46
N LYS A 286 3.34 6.93 -23.76
CA LYS A 286 2.45 5.78 -23.58
C LYS A 286 1.25 6.13 -22.73
N LEU A 287 1.46 6.84 -21.61
CA LEU A 287 0.39 7.27 -20.70
C LEU A 287 -0.62 8.19 -21.40
N MET A 288 -0.15 9.17 -22.18
CA MET A 288 -1.02 10.09 -22.95
C MET A 288 -1.87 9.37 -24.01
N THR A 289 -1.41 8.22 -24.51
CA THR A 289 -2.13 7.44 -25.52
C THR A 289 -2.73 6.16 -24.95
N CYS A 290 -2.74 6.00 -23.63
CA CYS A 290 -3.12 4.77 -22.93
C CYS A 290 -4.50 4.29 -23.36
N ARG A 291 -5.52 5.14 -23.21
CA ARG A 291 -6.90 4.84 -23.59
C ARG A 291 -7.05 4.58 -25.09
N SER A 292 -6.53 5.46 -25.95
CA SER A 292 -6.71 5.35 -27.40
C SER A 292 -6.01 4.15 -28.02
N GLN A 293 -4.96 3.64 -27.36
CA GLN A 293 -4.21 2.48 -27.82
C GLN A 293 -4.56 1.20 -27.04
N GLY A 294 -5.62 1.23 -26.22
CA GLY A 294 -6.08 0.06 -25.47
C GLY A 294 -5.04 -0.51 -24.52
N ARG A 295 -4.26 0.36 -23.86
CA ARG A 295 -3.27 -0.03 -22.85
C ARG A 295 -3.85 0.01 -21.44
N SER A 296 -3.24 -0.80 -20.58
CA SER A 296 -3.28 -0.71 -19.12
C SER A 296 -2.24 0.29 -18.59
N PHE A 297 -2.34 0.63 -17.30
CA PHE A 297 -1.35 1.50 -16.67
C PHE A 297 0.04 0.84 -16.59
N LYS A 298 0.11 -0.47 -16.31
CA LYS A 298 1.36 -1.25 -16.22
C LYS A 298 2.14 -1.21 -17.53
N GLU A 299 1.48 -1.27 -18.69
CA GLU A 299 2.13 -1.17 -20.01
C GLU A 299 2.75 0.22 -20.28
N CYS A 300 2.37 1.23 -19.51
CA CYS A 300 2.97 2.55 -19.56
C CYS A 300 4.22 2.67 -18.67
N LEU A 301 4.51 1.70 -17.81
CA LEU A 301 5.68 1.69 -16.91
C LEU A 301 6.87 1.00 -17.57
N GLU A 302 8.07 1.53 -17.33
CA GLU A 302 9.34 1.05 -17.87
C GLU A 302 10.37 0.91 -16.74
N TRP A 303 11.03 -0.24 -16.69
CA TRP A 303 12.19 -0.47 -15.84
C TRP A 303 13.46 0.03 -16.53
N MET A 304 14.25 0.83 -15.83
CA MET A 304 15.47 1.47 -16.34
C MET A 304 16.68 0.97 -15.54
N PRO A 305 17.15 -0.28 -15.72
CA PRO A 305 18.16 -0.91 -14.87
C PRO A 305 19.53 -0.23 -14.88
N SER A 306 19.80 0.65 -15.85
CA SER A 306 21.03 1.46 -15.89
C SER A 306 21.01 2.66 -14.94
N GLU A 307 19.87 2.93 -14.30
CA GLU A 307 19.66 4.06 -13.40
C GLU A 307 19.53 3.55 -11.96
N ASN A 308 20.27 4.11 -11.01
CA ASN A 308 20.16 3.78 -9.59
C ASN A 308 19.10 4.61 -8.90
N ASN A 309 18.57 4.17 -7.76
CA ASN A 309 17.59 4.94 -6.97
C ASN A 309 18.19 6.24 -6.43
N ARG A 310 17.36 7.29 -6.32
CA ARG A 310 17.76 8.58 -5.74
C ARG A 310 16.90 8.91 -4.55
N PHE A 311 17.52 9.17 -3.41
CA PHE A 311 16.85 9.74 -2.24
C PHE A 311 16.89 11.27 -2.27
N TYR A 312 15.76 11.86 -1.91
CA TYR A 312 15.59 13.29 -1.64
C TYR A 312 15.21 13.45 -0.17
N ILE A 313 15.84 14.41 0.50
CA ILE A 313 15.54 14.78 1.89
C ILE A 313 15.06 16.23 1.87
N ILE A 314 13.81 16.43 2.29
CA ILE A 314 13.15 17.73 2.26
C ILE A 314 12.88 18.15 3.70
N ASP A 315 13.40 19.32 4.08
CA ASP A 315 13.07 19.93 5.37
C ASP A 315 11.57 20.29 5.42
N LYS A 316 10.83 19.74 6.41
CA LYS A 316 9.38 19.94 6.55
C LYS A 316 9.01 21.40 6.81
N SER A 317 9.87 22.15 7.48
CA SER A 317 9.59 23.52 7.92
C SER A 317 9.74 24.52 6.77
N SER A 318 10.79 24.36 5.96
CA SER A 318 11.14 25.29 4.90
C SER A 318 10.76 24.80 3.50
N GLY A 319 10.44 23.51 3.35
CA GLY A 319 10.22 22.86 2.05
C GLY A 319 11.48 22.72 1.20
N ARG A 320 12.66 22.97 1.77
CA ARG A 320 13.93 22.96 1.02
C ARG A 320 14.44 21.54 0.90
N ASN A 321 14.70 21.10 -0.32
CA ASN A 321 15.43 19.86 -0.58
C ASN A 321 16.93 20.05 -0.35
N MET A 322 17.58 19.04 0.22
CA MET A 322 19.04 18.99 0.31
C MET A 322 19.69 18.99 -1.07
N GLU A 323 20.79 19.73 -1.22
CA GLU A 323 21.44 19.95 -2.52
C GLU A 323 22.27 18.75 -3.00
N ILE A 324 22.81 17.97 -2.07
CA ILE A 324 23.57 16.76 -2.36
C ILE A 324 22.67 15.68 -2.97
N LYS A 325 23.21 14.88 -3.88
CA LYS A 325 22.49 13.76 -4.50
C LYS A 325 22.78 12.48 -3.73
N TYR A 326 21.79 11.94 -3.03
CA TYR A 326 21.89 10.61 -2.43
C TYR A 326 21.50 9.57 -3.47
N MET A 327 22.47 8.84 -4.00
CA MET A 327 22.29 7.82 -5.03
C MET A 327 22.62 6.47 -4.44
N THR A 328 21.82 5.44 -4.71
CA THR A 328 22.26 4.07 -4.38
C THR A 328 23.38 3.62 -5.30
N ASP A 329 24.16 2.64 -4.85
CA ASP A 329 25.16 1.97 -5.67
C ASP A 329 24.56 0.96 -6.65
N GLU A 330 23.44 0.35 -6.30
CA GLU A 330 22.69 -0.58 -7.15
C GLU A 330 21.24 -0.12 -7.36
N PRO A 331 20.59 -0.45 -8.51
CA PRO A 331 19.18 -0.22 -8.70
C PRO A 331 18.33 -1.21 -7.88
N PHE A 332 17.14 -0.78 -7.46
CA PHE A 332 16.16 -1.68 -6.86
C PHE A 332 14.73 -1.15 -7.08
N TYR A 333 13.78 -2.07 -7.12
CA TYR A 333 12.35 -1.78 -7.10
C TYR A 333 11.81 -1.89 -5.67
N PHE A 334 10.81 -1.08 -5.31
CA PHE A 334 10.13 -1.21 -4.02
C PHE A 334 8.67 -0.76 -4.07
N LEU A 335 7.88 -1.34 -3.17
CA LEU A 335 6.53 -0.90 -2.84
C LEU A 335 6.53 -0.16 -1.49
N ASN A 336 7.04 -0.78 -0.44
CA ASN A 336 6.83 -0.31 0.93
C ASN A 336 8.11 0.16 1.63
N PHE A 337 8.09 1.43 2.05
CA PHE A 337 8.88 1.88 3.21
C PHE A 337 8.38 1.14 4.46
N ILE A 338 9.32 0.79 5.34
CA ILE A 338 9.02 0.22 6.67
C ILE A 338 8.88 1.37 7.67
N ASN A 339 9.95 2.13 7.85
CA ASN A 339 10.00 3.30 8.71
C ASN A 339 11.20 4.18 8.33
N CYS A 340 11.15 5.46 8.72
CA CYS A 340 12.30 6.36 8.64
C CYS A 340 12.48 7.04 9.99
N TYR A 341 13.71 7.36 10.39
CA TYR A 341 13.94 8.11 11.62
C TYR A 341 15.25 8.88 11.61
N GLU A 342 15.35 9.88 12.47
CA GLU A 342 16.57 10.67 12.68
C GLU A 342 17.43 10.05 13.79
N CYS A 343 18.74 9.96 13.56
CA CYS A 343 19.70 9.45 14.54
C CYS A 343 21.00 10.26 14.49
N GLY A 344 21.10 11.30 15.32
CA GLY A 344 22.20 12.26 15.24
C GLY A 344 22.11 13.07 13.94
N ASN A 345 23.20 13.18 13.20
CA ASN A 345 23.24 13.88 11.90
C ASN A 345 22.94 12.94 10.73
N HIS A 346 22.05 11.97 10.92
CA HIS A 346 21.71 10.97 9.90
C HIS A 346 20.20 10.73 9.88
N VAL A 347 19.68 10.44 8.68
CA VAL A 347 18.35 9.88 8.48
C VAL A 347 18.51 8.40 8.13
N VAL A 348 17.88 7.52 8.89
CA VAL A 348 17.85 6.08 8.64
C VAL A 348 16.54 5.75 7.91
N VAL A 349 16.64 4.95 6.85
CA VAL A 349 15.52 4.58 5.97
C VAL A 349 15.52 3.07 5.77
N ASP A 350 14.46 2.41 6.21
CA ASP A 350 14.27 0.97 6.04
C ASP A 350 13.17 0.71 5.00
N ILE A 351 13.47 -0.09 3.96
CA ILE A 351 12.59 -0.36 2.80
C ILE A 351 12.58 -1.86 2.48
N ILE A 352 11.44 -2.38 2.03
CA ILE A 352 11.35 -3.70 1.39
C ILE A 352 11.67 -3.56 -0.10
N ALA A 353 12.82 -4.09 -0.52
CA ALA A 353 13.40 -3.93 -1.85
C ALA A 353 13.43 -5.25 -2.63
N TYR A 354 13.24 -5.13 -3.95
CA TYR A 354 13.37 -6.18 -4.96
C TYR A 354 14.47 -5.79 -5.94
N ASP A 355 15.06 -6.78 -6.61
CA ASP A 355 16.08 -6.52 -7.63
C ASP A 355 15.47 -5.83 -8.87
N ASP A 356 14.20 -6.13 -9.17
CA ASP A 356 13.44 -5.62 -10.31
C ASP A 356 11.91 -5.68 -10.02
N PRO A 357 11.04 -5.11 -10.88
CA PRO A 357 9.60 -5.15 -10.69
C PRO A 357 8.91 -6.44 -11.17
N GLU A 358 9.65 -7.52 -11.52
CA GLU A 358 9.06 -8.71 -12.16
C GLU A 358 8.12 -9.49 -11.22
N ILE A 359 8.15 -9.25 -9.90
CA ILE A 359 7.12 -9.76 -8.97
C ILE A 359 5.70 -9.37 -9.41
N LEU A 360 5.52 -8.22 -10.08
CA LEU A 360 4.23 -7.77 -10.60
C LEU A 360 3.78 -8.61 -11.81
N ASP A 361 4.71 -9.22 -12.55
CA ASP A 361 4.35 -10.14 -13.62
C ASP A 361 3.83 -11.48 -13.09
N ASP A 362 4.14 -11.84 -11.85
CA ASP A 362 3.62 -13.06 -11.22
C ASP A 362 2.20 -12.86 -10.69
N MET A 363 1.76 -11.62 -10.57
CA MET A 363 0.46 -11.24 -10.02
C MET A 363 -0.66 -11.13 -11.09
N TYR A 364 -0.41 -11.59 -12.31
CA TYR A 364 -1.48 -11.77 -13.30
C TYR A 364 -2.44 -12.88 -12.85
N ILE A 365 -3.74 -12.63 -12.92
CA ILE A 365 -4.80 -13.55 -12.47
C ILE A 365 -4.69 -14.91 -13.15
N GLU A 366 -4.34 -14.94 -14.45
CA GLU A 366 -4.11 -16.19 -15.17
C GLU A 366 -3.00 -17.04 -14.53
N LYS A 367 -1.88 -16.43 -14.12
CA LYS A 367 -0.80 -17.13 -13.42
C LYS A 367 -1.23 -17.56 -12.02
N LEU A 368 -1.82 -16.64 -11.26
CA LEU A 368 -2.25 -16.87 -9.88
C LEU A 368 -3.26 -18.03 -9.77
N ARG A 369 -4.18 -18.17 -10.73
CA ARG A 369 -5.21 -19.22 -10.74
C ARG A 369 -4.73 -20.58 -11.26
N ASN A 370 -3.68 -20.62 -12.09
CA ASN A 370 -3.28 -21.82 -12.82
C ASN A 370 -1.91 -22.37 -12.42
N SER A 371 -1.18 -21.73 -11.51
CA SER A 371 0.11 -22.22 -11.03
C SER A 371 -0.07 -23.26 -9.92
N ASP A 372 0.38 -24.50 -10.19
CA ASP A 372 0.37 -25.64 -9.24
C ASP A 372 1.27 -25.38 -8.01
N THR A 373 2.29 -24.55 -8.19
CA THR A 373 3.19 -24.09 -7.16
C THR A 373 3.75 -22.75 -7.61
N PHE A 374 3.70 -21.72 -6.77
CA PHE A 374 4.49 -20.50 -6.97
C PHE A 374 6.01 -20.78 -6.75
N THR A 375 6.46 -22.01 -6.98
CA THR A 375 7.85 -22.45 -6.84
C THR A 375 8.68 -21.80 -7.94
N GLY A 376 9.72 -21.09 -7.53
CA GLY A 376 10.67 -20.48 -8.46
C GLY A 376 10.49 -18.99 -8.70
N VAL A 377 9.73 -18.27 -7.86
CA VAL A 377 9.83 -16.81 -7.80
C VAL A 377 11.28 -16.45 -7.44
N GLY A 378 12.05 -16.06 -8.46
CA GLY A 378 13.38 -15.51 -8.30
C GLY A 378 13.33 -14.10 -7.67
N HIS A 379 12.19 -13.44 -7.78
CA HIS A 379 11.97 -12.03 -7.42
C HIS A 379 11.54 -11.87 -5.95
N LYS A 380 12.33 -12.43 -5.02
CA LYS A 380 12.04 -12.32 -3.58
C LYS A 380 12.57 -11.01 -3.01
N SER A 381 11.72 -10.33 -2.25
CA SER A 381 12.10 -9.10 -1.56
C SER A 381 13.09 -9.31 -0.42
N THR A 382 13.79 -8.22 -0.05
CA THR A 382 14.72 -8.12 1.08
C THR A 382 14.44 -6.85 1.86
N ILE A 383 14.79 -6.81 3.15
CA ILE A 383 14.78 -5.55 3.91
C ILE A 383 16.15 -4.90 3.80
N LYS A 384 16.19 -3.69 3.22
CA LYS A 384 17.41 -2.88 3.11
C LYS A 384 17.30 -1.64 4.00
N ARG A 385 18.38 -1.35 4.73
CA ARG A 385 18.57 -0.10 5.49
C ARG A 385 19.56 0.79 4.76
N PHE A 386 19.12 1.99 4.41
CA PHE A 386 19.95 3.07 3.91
C PHE A 386 20.13 4.11 5.01
N VAL A 387 21.36 4.62 5.16
CA VAL A 387 21.65 5.68 6.14
C VAL A 387 22.21 6.89 5.42
N LEU A 388 21.48 8.00 5.52
CA LEU A 388 21.70 9.22 4.77
C LEU A 388 22.29 10.29 5.70
N PRO A 389 23.57 10.63 5.58
CA PRO A 389 24.20 11.66 6.42
C PRO A 389 23.69 13.05 6.03
N LEU A 390 23.33 13.85 7.03
CA LEU A 390 22.91 15.25 6.91
C LEU A 390 24.11 16.21 6.94
N ASP A 391 25.19 15.79 7.60
CA ASP A 391 26.49 16.45 7.53
C ASP A 391 27.41 15.69 6.58
N TYR A 392 27.85 16.37 5.53
CA TYR A 392 28.57 15.77 4.42
C TYR A 392 29.78 16.61 3.99
N GLN A 393 30.44 17.33 4.90
CA GLN A 393 31.60 18.19 4.54
C GLN A 393 32.78 17.41 3.95
N GLU A 394 33.05 16.21 4.47
CA GLU A 394 34.19 15.37 4.06
C GLU A 394 33.88 14.57 2.79
N ASP A 395 34.92 14.31 1.99
CA ASP A 395 34.82 13.64 0.68
C ASP A 395 35.64 12.33 0.70
N SER A 396 35.22 11.34 -0.10
CA SER A 396 35.92 10.05 -0.26
C SER A 396 36.10 9.20 1.01
N ILE A 397 35.28 9.42 2.04
CA ILE A 397 35.22 8.59 3.26
C ILE A 397 33.79 8.08 3.48
N ASP A 398 33.64 7.01 4.29
CA ASP A 398 32.33 6.60 4.77
C ASP A 398 31.82 7.55 5.86
N LEU A 399 30.83 8.38 5.51
CA LEU A 399 30.19 9.35 6.40
C LEU A 399 29.29 8.69 7.46
N ASN A 400 29.02 7.39 7.36
CA ASN A 400 28.32 6.63 8.39
C ASN A 400 29.27 6.17 9.51
N GLY A 401 30.58 6.14 9.24
CA GLY A 401 31.60 5.77 10.21
C GLY A 401 31.45 4.35 10.77
N GLY A 402 30.92 3.41 9.96
CA GLY A 402 30.74 2.00 10.34
C GLY A 402 29.72 1.73 11.45
N LYS A 403 28.81 2.66 11.75
CA LYS A 403 27.82 2.51 12.85
C LYS A 403 26.64 1.59 12.51
N TRP A 404 26.32 1.39 11.22
CA TRP A 404 25.12 0.68 10.77
C TRP A 404 25.45 -0.56 9.93
N LYS A 405 26.18 -1.51 10.54
CA LYS A 405 26.63 -2.74 9.89
C LYS A 405 27.33 -2.43 8.55
N GLU A 406 26.78 -2.92 7.45
CA GLU A 406 27.31 -2.80 6.09
C GLU A 406 26.88 -1.49 5.40
N ALA A 407 25.97 -0.71 5.97
CA ALA A 407 25.43 0.48 5.31
C ALA A 407 26.48 1.61 5.27
N THR A 408 26.92 1.98 4.08
CA THR A 408 27.92 3.04 3.87
C THR A 408 27.35 4.22 3.09
N ALA A 409 27.90 5.40 3.33
CA ALA A 409 27.58 6.62 2.59
C ALA A 409 28.87 7.33 2.19
N ILE A 410 29.29 7.20 0.94
CA ILE A 410 30.57 7.75 0.46
C ILE A 410 30.30 8.92 -0.47
N ARG A 411 30.79 10.10 -0.09
CA ARG A 411 30.70 11.30 -0.93
C ARG A 411 31.77 11.28 -2.02
N SER A 412 31.37 11.73 -3.21
CA SER A 412 32.24 12.21 -4.28
C SER A 412 31.61 13.47 -4.89
N HIS A 413 32.27 14.62 -4.71
CA HIS A 413 31.79 15.92 -5.19
C HIS A 413 30.38 16.28 -4.67
N ASN A 414 29.36 16.22 -5.53
CA ASN A 414 27.97 16.57 -5.23
C ASN A 414 27.05 15.35 -5.09
N THR A 415 27.63 14.15 -5.01
CA THR A 415 26.90 12.89 -4.92
C THR A 415 27.41 12.10 -3.71
N ILE A 416 26.49 11.49 -2.97
CA ILE A 416 26.76 10.49 -1.96
C ILE A 416 26.23 9.18 -2.49
N THR A 417 27.13 8.22 -2.66
CA THR A 417 26.78 6.85 -3.01
C THR A 417 26.44 6.07 -1.75
N LEU A 418 25.25 5.50 -1.71
CA LEU A 418 24.70 4.74 -0.59
C LEU A 418 24.76 3.24 -0.89
N HIS A 419 25.35 2.49 0.02
CA HIS A 419 25.18 1.04 0.08
C HIS A 419 24.14 0.72 1.16
N GLY A 420 23.13 -0.09 0.81
CA GLY A 420 22.09 -0.49 1.75
C GLY A 420 22.45 -1.79 2.46
N SER A 421 22.43 -1.83 3.79
CA SER A 421 22.65 -3.08 4.54
C SER A 421 21.40 -3.95 4.52
N VAL A 422 21.56 -5.25 4.27
CA VAL A 422 20.47 -6.22 4.43
C VAL A 422 20.23 -6.48 5.91
N LEU A 423 18.98 -6.34 6.37
CA LEU A 423 18.65 -6.48 7.80
C LEU A 423 18.28 -7.90 8.21
N CYS A 424 17.86 -8.75 7.27
CA CYS A 424 17.41 -10.12 7.51
C CYS A 424 17.86 -11.02 6.36
N ASP A 425 18.41 -12.20 6.68
CA ASP A 425 18.95 -13.16 5.69
C ASP A 425 17.84 -13.86 4.89
N HIS A 426 16.61 -13.88 5.42
CA HIS A 426 15.46 -14.46 4.76
C HIS A 426 14.84 -13.47 3.77
N LYS A 427 14.32 -14.00 2.65
CA LYS A 427 13.70 -13.22 1.57
C LYS A 427 12.23 -13.58 1.37
N GLY A 428 11.49 -12.70 0.71
CA GLY A 428 10.10 -12.93 0.29
C GLY A 428 9.10 -12.51 1.35
N MET A 429 9.14 -11.24 1.73
CA MET A 429 8.24 -10.61 2.70
C MET A 429 7.71 -9.26 2.21
N GLU A 430 6.51 -8.89 2.63
CA GLU A 430 5.86 -7.62 2.31
C GLU A 430 4.95 -7.15 3.45
N HIS A 431 4.29 -6.02 3.22
CA HIS A 431 3.33 -5.39 4.13
C HIS A 431 3.91 -5.16 5.53
N PRO A 432 5.02 -4.39 5.61
CA PRO A 432 5.67 -4.13 6.86
C PRO A 432 4.77 -3.29 7.76
N LYS A 433 4.76 -3.63 9.05
CA LYS A 433 4.15 -2.83 10.10
C LYS A 433 5.11 -2.63 11.25
N VAL A 434 5.01 -1.47 11.87
CA VAL A 434 5.68 -1.14 13.13
C VAL A 434 4.64 -0.75 14.15
N ASN A 435 5.04 -0.72 15.43
CA ASN A 435 4.20 -0.11 16.45
C ASN A 435 3.99 1.39 16.09
N PRO A 436 2.74 1.87 15.99
CA PRO A 436 2.46 3.26 15.59
C PRO A 436 3.09 4.30 16.53
N ASN A 437 3.37 3.96 17.79
CA ASN A 437 4.06 4.85 18.73
C ASN A 437 5.55 5.07 18.41
N PHE A 438 6.10 4.27 17.49
CA PHE A 438 7.50 4.28 17.05
C PHE A 438 7.65 4.64 15.56
N LEU A 439 6.55 4.95 14.86
CA LEU A 439 6.63 5.55 13.54
C LEU A 439 7.47 6.84 13.61
N PHE A 440 8.32 7.05 12.62
CA PHE A 440 9.14 8.26 12.47
C PHE A 440 10.25 8.40 13.52
N ARG A 441 10.46 7.36 14.36
CA ARG A 441 11.44 7.29 15.45
C ARG A 441 12.26 6.00 15.37
N LYS A 442 13.37 5.96 16.11
CA LYS A 442 14.16 4.74 16.24
C LYS A 442 13.28 3.62 16.80
N TYR A 443 13.35 2.47 16.17
CA TYR A 443 12.53 1.30 16.44
C TYR A 443 13.39 0.03 16.30
N ASN A 444 12.96 -1.07 16.88
CA ASN A 444 13.66 -2.36 16.87
C ASN A 444 12.86 -3.46 16.17
N PHE A 445 11.53 -3.34 16.04
CA PHE A 445 10.68 -4.41 15.54
C PHE A 445 9.84 -4.01 14.34
N SER A 446 9.90 -4.81 13.29
CA SER A 446 8.96 -4.80 12.16
C SER A 446 8.20 -6.12 12.11
N TYR A 447 6.96 -6.09 11.64
CA TYR A 447 6.09 -7.23 11.45
C TYR A 447 5.73 -7.35 9.97
N VAL A 448 5.92 -8.52 9.39
CA VAL A 448 5.74 -8.77 7.95
C VAL A 448 4.97 -10.05 7.71
N VAL A 449 4.44 -10.19 6.50
CA VAL A 449 3.88 -11.44 5.97
C VAL A 449 4.56 -11.79 4.65
N GLY A 450 4.45 -13.03 4.17
CA GLY A 450 5.02 -13.38 2.86
C GLY A 450 4.21 -12.83 1.68
N TRP A 451 2.94 -12.44 1.87
CA TRP A 451 2.08 -11.89 0.80
C TRP A 451 2.03 -12.84 -0.41
N MET A 452 2.30 -12.37 -1.63
CA MET A 452 2.36 -13.22 -2.84
C MET A 452 3.49 -14.26 -2.77
N HIS A 453 4.57 -13.97 -2.04
CA HIS A 453 5.65 -14.94 -1.81
C HIS A 453 5.18 -16.14 -0.98
N SER A 454 4.10 -16.01 -0.20
CA SER A 454 3.56 -17.11 0.59
C SER A 454 2.87 -18.19 -0.25
N LEU A 455 2.61 -17.93 -1.54
CA LEU A 455 2.14 -18.95 -2.47
C LEU A 455 3.27 -19.93 -2.87
N ASP A 456 4.52 -19.54 -2.63
CA ASP A 456 5.68 -20.43 -2.66
C ASP A 456 5.82 -21.11 -1.29
N GLY A 457 5.47 -22.40 -1.21
CA GLY A 457 5.56 -23.17 0.04
C GLY A 457 6.97 -23.25 0.62
N ASP A 458 8.01 -23.03 -0.19
CA ASP A 458 9.40 -23.00 0.25
C ASP A 458 9.83 -21.63 0.80
N CYS A 459 8.98 -20.61 0.72
CA CYS A 459 9.26 -19.30 1.28
C CYS A 459 9.31 -19.34 2.81
N HIS A 460 10.35 -18.77 3.41
CA HIS A 460 10.48 -18.68 4.88
C HIS A 460 9.26 -18.03 5.54
N PHE A 461 8.63 -17.06 4.86
CA PHE A 461 7.47 -16.32 5.34
C PHE A 461 6.12 -16.91 4.88
N ALA A 462 6.11 -18.09 4.24
CA ALA A 462 4.87 -18.77 3.84
C ALA A 462 3.97 -19.03 5.04
N ASN A 463 2.69 -18.69 4.92
CA ASN A 463 1.66 -19.04 5.91
C ASN A 463 1.95 -18.52 7.33
N ALA A 464 2.67 -17.39 7.42
CA ALA A 464 3.17 -16.87 8.68
C ALA A 464 3.04 -15.36 8.81
N VAL A 465 2.84 -14.90 10.05
CA VAL A 465 3.10 -13.52 10.48
C VAL A 465 4.43 -13.54 11.22
N THR A 466 5.38 -12.73 10.79
CA THR A 466 6.76 -12.77 11.30
C THR A 466 7.18 -11.42 11.87
N LYS A 467 7.65 -11.45 13.12
CA LYS A 467 8.36 -10.36 13.77
C LYS A 467 9.84 -10.44 13.38
N ILE A 468 10.42 -9.30 13.05
CA ILE A 468 11.83 -9.13 12.72
C ILE A 468 12.41 -8.10 13.68
N ASP A 469 13.46 -8.48 14.38
CA ASP A 469 14.32 -7.53 15.09
C ASP A 469 15.27 -6.89 14.06
N VAL A 470 15.10 -5.60 13.78
CA VAL A 470 15.81 -4.92 12.68
C VAL A 470 17.27 -4.61 12.99
N GLU A 471 17.68 -4.74 14.26
CA GLU A 471 19.07 -4.55 14.68
C GLU A 471 19.86 -5.86 14.57
N THR A 472 19.25 -6.99 14.94
CA THR A 472 19.92 -8.30 14.96
C THR A 472 19.63 -9.14 13.71
N GLY A 473 18.52 -8.90 13.03
CA GLY A 473 18.01 -9.72 11.93
C GLY A 473 17.29 -10.99 12.36
N MET A 474 17.12 -11.21 13.67
CA MET A 474 16.43 -12.38 14.20
C MET A 474 14.93 -12.33 13.89
N THR A 475 14.37 -13.48 13.52
CA THR A 475 12.94 -13.64 13.24
C THR A 475 12.25 -14.47 14.30
N LEU A 476 10.98 -14.15 14.55
CA LEU A 476 10.07 -14.95 15.36
C LEU A 476 8.70 -14.95 14.68
N SER A 477 8.14 -16.12 14.40
CA SER A 477 6.91 -16.24 13.60
C SER A 477 5.79 -16.92 14.37
N TRP A 478 4.58 -16.42 14.16
CA TRP A 478 3.37 -17.25 14.25
C TRP A 478 3.15 -17.86 12.87
N ARG A 479 2.89 -19.16 12.80
CA ARG A 479 2.64 -19.90 11.55
C ARG A 479 1.38 -20.72 11.70
N THR A 480 0.62 -20.82 10.62
CA THR A 480 -0.56 -21.68 10.56
C THR A 480 -0.13 -23.14 10.58
N ASP A 481 -0.99 -24.01 11.11
CA ASP A 481 -0.80 -25.46 11.04
C ASP A 481 -1.27 -26.06 9.69
N ASP A 482 -1.84 -25.21 8.82
CA ASP A 482 -2.38 -25.55 7.51
C ASP A 482 -1.58 -24.85 6.41
N GLU A 483 -1.08 -25.62 5.44
CA GLU A 483 -0.27 -25.15 4.32
C GLU A 483 -1.04 -24.30 3.31
N TYR A 484 -2.38 -24.35 3.32
CA TYR A 484 -3.25 -23.57 2.43
C TYR A 484 -3.71 -22.25 3.05
N CYS A 485 -3.34 -21.96 4.30
CA CYS A 485 -3.71 -20.72 4.97
C CYS A 485 -2.70 -19.60 4.69
N HIS A 486 -3.19 -18.46 4.18
CA HIS A 486 -2.38 -17.30 3.83
C HIS A 486 -2.79 -16.06 4.65
N PRO A 487 -1.97 -15.65 5.64
CA PRO A 487 -2.16 -14.42 6.39
C PRO A 487 -1.93 -13.18 5.52
N SER A 488 -2.77 -12.16 5.68
CA SER A 488 -2.64 -10.85 5.03
C SER A 488 -1.97 -9.80 5.91
N GLU A 489 -1.86 -8.55 5.44
CA GLU A 489 -1.26 -7.44 6.21
C GLU A 489 -1.84 -7.35 7.63
N VAL A 490 -0.94 -7.20 8.60
CA VAL A 490 -1.35 -7.07 10.00
C VAL A 490 -1.71 -5.63 10.36
N VAL A 491 -2.49 -5.45 11.41
CA VAL A 491 -2.50 -4.22 12.21
C VAL A 491 -1.75 -4.50 13.50
N PHE A 492 -0.92 -3.55 13.94
CA PHE A 492 -0.42 -3.51 15.32
C PHE A 492 -1.32 -2.61 16.17
N VAL A 493 -1.97 -3.18 17.20
CA VAL A 493 -2.72 -2.42 18.20
C VAL A 493 -1.89 -2.36 19.49
N PRO A 494 -1.35 -1.19 19.89
CA PRO A 494 -0.53 -1.06 21.08
C PRO A 494 -1.37 -1.24 22.35
N ASN A 495 -0.78 -1.88 23.35
CA ASN A 495 -1.32 -1.83 24.70
C ASN A 495 -1.26 -0.35 25.18
N PRO A 496 -2.39 0.29 25.54
CA PRO A 496 -2.41 1.70 25.93
C PRO A 496 -1.63 1.98 27.21
N ALA A 497 -1.40 0.96 28.05
CA ALA A 497 -0.55 1.05 29.24
C ALA A 497 0.85 0.43 29.02
N GLY A 498 1.15 -0.04 27.81
CA GLY A 498 2.38 -0.73 27.49
C GLY A 498 3.58 0.21 27.42
N THR A 499 4.75 -0.30 27.82
CA THR A 499 6.01 0.46 27.83
C THR A 499 7.08 -0.10 26.90
N SER A 500 6.90 -1.30 26.36
CA SER A 500 7.81 -1.86 25.35
C SER A 500 7.23 -1.71 23.95
N GLU A 501 8.12 -1.62 22.98
CA GLU A 501 7.77 -1.46 21.56
C GLU A 501 6.87 -2.59 21.03
N ASP A 502 7.05 -3.80 21.54
CA ASP A 502 6.30 -5.00 21.16
C ASP A 502 5.17 -5.37 22.13
N ASP A 503 4.78 -4.46 23.03
CA ASP A 503 3.62 -4.64 23.90
C ASP A 503 2.32 -4.26 23.16
N GLY A 504 1.77 -5.25 22.48
CA GLY A 504 0.55 -5.08 21.70
C GLY A 504 0.03 -6.39 21.13
N VAL A 505 -1.03 -6.27 20.34
CA VAL A 505 -1.66 -7.37 19.62
C VAL A 505 -1.56 -7.09 18.12
N LEU A 506 -1.12 -8.10 17.37
CA LEU A 506 -1.22 -8.12 15.93
C LEU A 506 -2.57 -8.74 15.54
N ILE A 507 -3.24 -8.13 14.57
CA ILE A 507 -4.49 -8.65 14.02
C ILE A 507 -4.28 -8.89 12.52
N SER A 508 -4.58 -10.11 12.06
CA SER A 508 -4.43 -10.50 10.65
C SER A 508 -5.68 -11.23 10.18
N CYS A 509 -6.10 -11.01 8.94
CA CYS A 509 -7.01 -11.92 8.26
C CYS A 509 -6.19 -13.09 7.70
N VAL A 510 -6.80 -14.27 7.64
CA VAL A 510 -6.22 -15.48 7.07
C VAL A 510 -7.24 -16.06 6.10
N SER A 511 -6.87 -16.14 4.83
CA SER A 511 -7.67 -16.82 3.80
C SER A 511 -7.14 -18.24 3.60
N ASN A 512 -8.00 -19.16 3.16
CA ASN A 512 -7.60 -20.54 2.89
C ASN A 512 -7.82 -20.86 1.40
N ALA A 513 -6.76 -21.32 0.73
CA ALA A 513 -6.79 -21.63 -0.69
C ALA A 513 -7.54 -22.94 -0.98
N GLN A 514 -7.53 -23.91 -0.06
CA GLN A 514 -8.24 -25.17 -0.26
C GLN A 514 -9.75 -25.04 -0.03
N ASP A 515 -10.17 -24.34 1.03
CA ASP A 515 -11.57 -24.08 1.36
C ASP A 515 -11.76 -22.64 1.83
N GLU A 516 -12.44 -21.82 1.04
CA GLU A 516 -12.68 -20.41 1.35
C GLU A 516 -13.43 -20.16 2.68
N ASN A 517 -14.18 -21.15 3.16
CA ASN A 517 -14.98 -21.04 4.39
C ASN A 517 -14.13 -21.28 5.64
N GLU A 518 -12.90 -21.77 5.49
CA GLU A 518 -11.95 -21.98 6.58
C GLU A 518 -11.10 -20.72 6.86
N GLY A 519 -11.47 -19.58 6.28
CA GLY A 519 -10.88 -18.28 6.60
C GLY A 519 -11.22 -17.80 8.01
N TYR A 520 -10.30 -17.06 8.64
CA TYR A 520 -10.50 -16.51 9.99
C TYR A 520 -9.72 -15.21 10.21
N ILE A 521 -10.10 -14.47 11.25
CA ILE A 521 -9.27 -13.39 11.81
C ILE A 521 -8.52 -13.91 13.03
N VAL A 522 -7.21 -13.63 13.13
CA VAL A 522 -6.34 -14.09 14.22
C VAL A 522 -5.76 -12.92 15.00
N PHE A 523 -5.62 -13.13 16.31
CA PHE A 523 -5.03 -12.20 17.27
C PHE A 523 -3.76 -12.81 17.84
N ILE A 524 -2.63 -12.14 17.65
CA ILE A 524 -1.30 -12.67 17.99
C ILE A 524 -0.64 -11.70 18.96
N SER A 525 -0.02 -12.19 20.02
CA SER A 525 0.80 -11.34 20.89
C SER A 525 2.04 -10.87 20.13
N ALA A 526 2.19 -9.55 19.96
CA ALA A 526 3.30 -8.96 19.21
C ALA A 526 4.67 -9.17 19.88
N ARG A 527 4.67 -9.53 21.17
CA ARG A 527 5.88 -9.80 21.95
C ARG A 527 6.47 -11.17 21.64
N ASN A 528 5.66 -12.22 21.80
CA ASN A 528 6.13 -13.61 21.77
C ASN A 528 5.60 -14.40 20.56
N MET A 529 4.83 -13.77 19.68
CA MET A 529 4.24 -14.36 18.47
C MET A 529 3.38 -15.60 18.75
N LYS A 530 2.83 -15.71 19.96
CA LYS A 530 1.82 -16.72 20.27
C LYS A 530 0.45 -16.20 19.93
N GLU A 531 -0.36 -17.08 19.35
CA GLU A 531 -1.77 -16.82 19.16
C GLU A 531 -2.47 -16.64 20.51
N ILE A 532 -3.32 -15.63 20.59
CA ILE A 532 -4.21 -15.36 21.72
C ILE A 532 -5.55 -16.01 21.44
N ALA A 533 -6.16 -15.66 20.29
CA ALA A 533 -7.46 -16.12 19.87
C ALA A 533 -7.61 -16.02 18.35
N ARG A 534 -8.64 -16.67 17.82
CA ARG A 534 -9.12 -16.48 16.44
C ARG A 534 -10.63 -16.56 16.36
N ALA A 535 -11.22 -15.89 15.37
CA ALA A 535 -12.64 -16.01 15.06
C ALA A 535 -12.84 -16.44 13.60
N SER A 536 -13.61 -17.53 13.42
CA SER A 536 -14.06 -17.99 12.11
C SER A 536 -15.52 -17.61 11.88
N PHE A 537 -15.95 -17.56 10.62
CA PHE A 537 -17.28 -17.08 10.22
C PHE A 537 -17.91 -18.07 9.25
N ASP A 538 -19.24 -18.15 9.26
CA ASP A 538 -20.03 -18.83 8.23
C ASP A 538 -20.14 -17.95 6.97
N GLU A 539 -18.99 -17.45 6.51
CA GLU A 539 -18.80 -16.60 5.35
C GLU A 539 -17.31 -16.48 5.01
N ALA A 540 -16.96 -16.60 3.73
CA ALA A 540 -15.59 -16.51 3.27
C ALA A 540 -14.99 -15.10 3.44
N ILE A 541 -13.74 -15.04 3.90
CA ILE A 541 -12.95 -13.80 3.96
C ILE A 541 -12.14 -13.68 2.65
N PRO A 542 -12.37 -12.65 1.82
CA PRO A 542 -11.67 -12.49 0.55
C PRO A 542 -10.15 -12.31 0.76
N TYR A 543 -9.34 -12.81 -0.17
CA TYR A 543 -7.87 -12.69 -0.08
C TYR A 543 -7.38 -11.31 -0.51
N GLY A 544 -7.46 -10.36 0.41
CA GLY A 544 -7.02 -8.97 0.24
C GLY A 544 -5.66 -8.66 0.86
N SER A 545 -5.34 -7.38 0.87
CA SER A 545 -3.97 -6.92 1.07
C SER A 545 -3.81 -5.98 2.25
N HIS A 546 -4.84 -5.20 2.62
CA HIS A 546 -4.63 -4.00 3.41
C HIS A 546 -5.58 -3.87 4.60
N THR A 547 -5.01 -3.62 5.78
CA THR A 547 -5.74 -3.53 7.03
C THR A 547 -5.58 -2.17 7.71
N PHE A 548 -6.66 -1.71 8.33
CA PHE A 548 -6.72 -0.46 9.09
C PHE A 548 -7.56 -0.65 10.35
N TYR A 549 -7.17 -0.02 11.46
CA TYR A 549 -7.87 -0.17 12.72
C TYR A 549 -8.36 1.16 13.24
N ILE A 550 -9.65 1.18 13.61
CA ILE A 550 -10.32 2.31 14.22
C ILE A 550 -10.63 1.91 15.66
N GLN A 551 -9.92 2.54 16.59
CA GLN A 551 -10.21 2.44 18.00
C GLN A 551 -11.61 3.04 18.28
N LYS A 552 -12.44 2.30 19.03
CA LYS A 552 -13.75 2.78 19.51
C LYS A 552 -13.76 2.95 21.03
#